data_AF-A0AAJ1USS7-F1
#
_entry.id   AF-A0AAJ1USS7-F1
#
_cell.length_a   1.000
_cell.length_b   1.000
_cell.length_c   1.000
_cell.angle_alpha   90.00
_cell.angle_beta   90.00
_cell.angle_gamma   90.00
#
_symmetry.space_group_name_H-M   'P 1'
#
loop_
_entity.id
_entity.type
_entity.pdbx_description
1 polymer ?
#
loop_
_entity_poly.entity_id
_entity_poly.type
_entity_poly.pdbx_seq_one_letter_code
_entity_poly.pdbx_strand_id
1 'polypeptide(L)'
;MFIFLRQLIQTQDGKILFTLGAIAVAMMIDFLTGTVAAKINPNIDFRSKEGINGILRKICSIALMIFFIPLSILLPNDTGVAFLYVMYVGYLLFELKSILENLNKMGIDVALFKQFIDMFSKK
;
A
#
# COMPACT_ATOMS: atom_id res chain seq x y z
N MET A 1 -20.38 12.57 -5.28
CA MET A 1 -19.11 11.87 -4.98
C MET A 1 -19.25 10.82 -3.88
N PHE A 2 -19.60 11.16 -2.64
CA PHE A 2 -19.72 10.16 -1.56
C PHE A 2 -20.77 9.06 -1.80
N ILE A 3 -21.92 9.39 -2.40
CA ILE A 3 -22.95 8.40 -2.75
C ILE A 3 -22.41 7.38 -3.75
N PHE A 4 -21.67 7.83 -4.76
CA PHE A 4 -21.02 6.97 -5.74
C PHE A 4 -20.01 6.02 -5.08
N LEU A 5 -19.15 6.54 -4.19
CA LEU A 5 -18.21 5.69 -3.45
C LEU A 5 -18.93 4.65 -2.57
N ARG A 6 -20.05 5.04 -1.93
CA ARG A 6 -20.89 4.11 -1.16
C ARG A 6 -21.53 3.03 -2.02
N GLN A 7 -21.90 3.35 -3.26
CA GLN A 7 -22.44 2.38 -4.21
C GLN A 7 -21.40 1.34 -4.63
N LEU A 8 -20.13 1.73 -4.83
CA LEU A 8 -19.04 0.81 -5.20
C LEU A 8 -18.75 -0.26 -4.14
N ILE A 9 -19.08 0.01 -2.87
CA ILE A 9 -18.77 -0.86 -1.73
C ILE A 9 -19.99 -1.61 -1.18
N GLN A 10 -21.11 -1.68 -1.93
CA GLN A 10 -22.34 -2.34 -1.46
C GLN A 10 -22.20 -3.86 -1.39
N THR A 11 -21.41 -4.46 -2.27
CA THR A 11 -21.15 -5.90 -2.32
C THR A 11 -19.80 -6.25 -1.70
N GLN A 12 -19.60 -7.52 -1.31
CA GLN A 12 -18.29 -7.96 -0.80
C GLN A 12 -17.21 -7.85 -1.88
N ASP A 13 -17.52 -8.28 -3.10
CA ASP A 13 -16.63 -8.15 -4.26
C ASP A 13 -16.29 -6.69 -4.54
N GLY A 14 -17.29 -5.80 -4.45
CA GLY A 14 -17.10 -4.36 -4.62
C GLY A 14 -16.13 -3.79 -3.58
N LYS A 15 -16.24 -4.21 -2.32
CA LYS A 15 -15.30 -3.80 -1.26
C LYS A 15 -13.89 -4.33 -1.50
N ILE A 16 -13.74 -5.58 -1.94
CA ILE A 16 -12.43 -6.18 -2.26
C ILE A 16 -11.76 -5.39 -3.38
N LEU A 17 -12.47 -5.15 -4.49
CA LEU A 17 -11.95 -4.39 -5.63
C LEU A 17 -11.66 -2.93 -5.28
N PHE A 18 -12.54 -2.30 -4.50
CA PHE A 18 -12.34 -0.94 -4.01
C PHE A 18 -11.06 -0.84 -3.15
N THR A 19 -10.84 -1.81 -2.26
CA THR A 19 -9.64 -1.86 -1.41
C THR A 19 -8.38 -2.08 -2.25
N LEU A 20 -8.43 -2.97 -3.24
CA LEU A 20 -7.32 -3.18 -4.17
C LEU A 20 -6.99 -1.90 -4.97
N GLY A 21 -8.01 -1.15 -5.40
CA GLY A 21 -7.85 0.16 -6.02
C GLY A 21 -7.21 1.19 -5.09
N ALA A 22 -7.63 1.24 -3.82
CA ALA A 22 -7.02 2.12 -2.81
C ALA A 22 -5.55 1.77 -2.57
N ILE A 23 -5.20 0.48 -2.55
CA ILE A 23 -3.83 -0.03 -2.45
C ILE A 23 -3.00 0.42 -3.66
N ALA A 24 -3.52 0.32 -4.87
CA ALA A 24 -2.85 0.80 -6.08
C ALA A 24 -2.58 2.32 -6.02
N VAL A 25 -3.55 3.10 -5.54
CA VAL A 25 -3.38 4.55 -5.33
C VAL A 25 -2.31 4.84 -4.28
N ALA A 26 -2.33 4.14 -3.14
CA ALA A 26 -1.30 4.27 -2.11
C ALA A 26 0.10 3.95 -2.66
N MET A 27 0.22 2.89 -3.47
CA MET A 27 1.47 2.54 -4.13
C MET A 27 1.99 3.63 -5.08
N MET A 28 1.10 4.29 -5.82
CA MET A 28 1.48 5.43 -6.67
C MET A 28 1.98 6.61 -5.83
N ILE A 29 1.27 6.96 -4.76
CA ILE A 29 1.67 8.04 -3.84
C ILE A 29 3.03 7.72 -3.20
N ASP A 30 3.23 6.49 -2.75
CA ASP A 30 4.50 6.03 -2.17
C ASP A 30 5.65 6.14 -3.18
N PHE A 31 5.43 5.71 -4.43
CA PHE A 31 6.46 5.82 -5.46
C PHE A 31 6.83 7.29 -5.77
N LEU A 32 5.82 8.16 -5.89
CA LEU A 32 6.04 9.59 -6.12
C LEU A 32 6.77 10.25 -4.95
N THR A 33 6.30 10.02 -3.71
CA THR A 33 6.92 10.57 -2.50
C THR A 33 8.34 10.03 -2.30
N GLY A 34 8.58 8.75 -2.55
CA GLY A 34 9.91 8.16 -2.50
C GLY A 34 10.87 8.74 -3.53
N THR A 35 10.39 8.96 -4.77
CA THR A 35 11.18 9.59 -5.84
C THR A 35 11.54 11.03 -5.48
N VAL A 36 10.59 11.81 -4.96
CA VAL A 36 10.83 13.19 -4.52
C VAL A 36 11.78 13.22 -3.32
N ALA A 37 11.58 12.37 -2.31
CA ALA A 37 12.42 12.30 -1.11
C ALA A 37 13.89 12.00 -1.44
N ALA A 38 14.13 11.12 -2.41
CA ALA A 38 15.47 10.76 -2.87
C ALA A 38 16.12 11.84 -3.74
N LYS A 39 15.33 12.65 -4.46
CA LYS A 39 15.85 13.82 -5.20
C LYS A 39 16.23 14.98 -4.27
N ILE A 40 15.52 15.15 -3.17
CA ILE A 40 15.77 16.22 -2.19
C ILE A 40 16.93 15.88 -1.26
N ASN A 41 17.15 14.61 -0.93
CA ASN A 41 18.24 14.20 -0.06
C ASN A 41 19.57 14.03 -0.82
N PRO A 42 20.58 14.90 -0.58
CA PRO A 42 21.88 14.78 -1.23
C PRO A 42 22.66 13.52 -0.84
N ASN A 43 22.23 12.84 0.23
CA ASN A 43 22.83 11.58 0.71
C ASN A 43 22.26 10.32 0.03
N ILE A 44 21.24 10.46 -0.84
CA ILE A 44 20.64 9.33 -1.55
C ILE A 44 21.12 9.38 -3.01
N ASP A 45 22.08 8.53 -3.34
CA ASP A 45 22.47 8.25 -4.72
C ASP A 45 21.25 7.65 -5.44
N PHE A 46 20.61 8.42 -6.32
CA PHE A 46 19.48 7.93 -7.11
C PHE A 46 19.98 6.97 -8.19
N ARG A 47 20.29 5.72 -7.79
CA ARG A 47 20.69 4.66 -8.71
C ARG A 47 19.44 4.10 -9.36
N SER A 48 19.38 4.17 -10.68
CA SER A 48 18.28 3.63 -11.51
C SER A 48 17.83 2.21 -11.11
N LYS A 49 18.77 1.36 -10.67
CA LYS A 49 18.49 0.00 -10.18
C LYS A 49 17.56 -0.06 -8.97
N GLU A 50 17.70 0.86 -8.00
CA GLU A 50 16.84 0.89 -6.81
C GLU A 50 15.41 1.31 -7.15
N GLY A 51 15.25 2.28 -8.04
CA GLY A 51 13.94 2.70 -8.54
C GLY A 51 13.20 1.58 -9.28
N ILE A 52 13.90 0.85 -10.16
CA ILE A 52 13.33 -0.29 -10.87
C ILE A 52 12.95 -1.42 -9.91
N ASN A 53 13.79 -1.75 -8.93
CA ASN A 53 13.49 -2.76 -7.92
C ASN A 53 12.25 -2.37 -7.09
N GLY A 54 12.09 -1.09 -6.76
CA GLY A 54 10.90 -0.58 -6.08
C GLY A 54 9.62 -0.77 -6.89
N ILE A 55 9.65 -0.49 -8.20
CA ILE A 55 8.52 -0.70 -9.10
C ILE A 55 8.21 -2.19 -9.24
N LEU A 56 9.23 -3.02 -9.45
CA LEU A 56 9.06 -4.48 -9.59
C LEU A 56 8.40 -5.07 -8.34
N ARG A 57 8.85 -4.66 -7.15
CA ARG A 57 8.25 -5.06 -5.87
C ARG A 57 6.76 -4.74 -5.84
N LYS A 58 6.35 -3.52 -6.22
CA LYS A 58 4.94 -3.10 -6.26
C LYS A 58 4.11 -3.90 -7.26
N ILE A 59 4.64 -4.14 -8.46
CA ILE A 59 3.96 -4.97 -9.48
C ILE A 59 3.76 -6.40 -8.96
N CYS A 60 4.79 -7.00 -8.38
CA CYS A 60 4.70 -8.33 -7.78
C CYS A 60 3.68 -8.36 -6.62
N SER A 61 3.64 -7.33 -5.79
CA SER A 61 2.66 -7.23 -4.70
C SER A 61 1.22 -7.15 -5.20
N ILE A 62 0.92 -6.34 -6.23
CA ILE A 62 -0.41 -6.30 -6.85
C ILE A 62 -0.75 -7.63 -7.49
N ALA A 63 0.18 -8.23 -8.25
CA ALA A 63 -0.05 -9.51 -8.90
C ALA A 63 -0.38 -10.61 -7.87
N LEU A 64 0.32 -10.62 -6.73
CA LEU A 64 0.06 -11.54 -5.63
C LEU A 64 -1.33 -11.32 -5.01
N MET A 65 -1.75 -10.07 -4.83
CA MET A 65 -3.09 -9.75 -4.31
C MET A 65 -4.21 -10.20 -5.25
N ILE A 66 -4.03 -9.98 -6.56
CA ILE A 66 -4.99 -10.44 -7.57
C ILE A 66 -5.04 -11.97 -7.57
N PHE A 67 -3.89 -12.63 -7.46
CA PHE A 67 -3.80 -14.09 -7.38
C PHE A 67 -4.52 -14.67 -6.14
N PHE A 68 -4.57 -13.93 -5.03
CA PHE A 68 -5.33 -14.36 -3.86
C PHE A 68 -6.85 -14.31 -4.04
N ILE A 69 -7.39 -13.53 -5.00
CA ILE A 69 -8.83 -13.46 -5.24
C ILE A 69 -9.42 -14.83 -5.61
N PRO A 70 -8.95 -15.55 -6.66
CA PRO A 70 -9.47 -16.88 -6.96
C PRO A 70 -9.15 -17.90 -5.86
N LEU A 71 -8.01 -17.77 -5.17
CA LEU A 71 -7.68 -18.65 -4.04
C LEU A 71 -8.67 -18.48 -2.87
N SER A 72 -9.20 -17.28 -2.66
CA SER A 72 -10.16 -17.02 -1.59
C SER A 72 -11.44 -17.86 -1.76
N ILE A 73 -11.82 -18.19 -3.00
CA ILE A 73 -13.01 -18.99 -3.32
C ILE A 73 -12.84 -20.45 -2.86
N LEU A 74 -11.59 -20.93 -2.74
CA LEU A 74 -11.29 -22.29 -2.29
C LEU A 74 -11.45 -22.46 -0.78
N LEU A 75 -11.52 -21.36 -0.03
CA LEU A 75 -11.66 -21.39 1.41
C LEU A 75 -13.13 -21.55 1.80
N PRO A 76 -13.44 -22.41 2.79
CA PRO A 76 -14.82 -22.68 3.17
C PRO A 76 -15.46 -21.49 3.87
N ASN A 77 -16.78 -21.35 3.70
CA ASN A 77 -17.59 -20.26 4.27
C ASN A 77 -17.04 -18.87 3.86
N ASP A 78 -17.23 -17.85 4.69
CA ASP A 78 -16.75 -16.49 4.46
C ASP A 78 -15.24 -16.29 4.77
N THR A 79 -14.50 -17.38 5.00
CA THR A 79 -13.07 -17.32 5.39
C THR A 79 -12.23 -16.72 4.28
N GLY A 80 -12.58 -16.95 3.02
CA GLY A 80 -11.91 -16.36 1.86
C GLY A 80 -11.95 -14.84 1.85
N VAL A 81 -13.13 -14.27 2.12
CA VAL A 81 -13.32 -12.82 2.18
C VAL A 81 -12.53 -12.24 3.34
N ALA A 82 -12.60 -12.85 4.53
CA ALA A 82 -11.83 -12.41 5.70
C ALA A 82 -10.32 -12.45 5.43
N PHE A 83 -9.82 -13.51 4.79
CA PHE A 83 -8.42 -13.63 4.40
C PHE A 83 -7.98 -12.47 3.48
N LEU A 84 -8.76 -12.15 2.45
CA LEU A 84 -8.47 -11.03 1.55
C LEU A 84 -8.43 -9.71 2.29
N TYR A 85 -9.39 -9.44 3.19
CA TYR A 85 -9.38 -8.21 3.99
C TYR A 85 -8.12 -8.07 4.84
N VAL A 86 -7.74 -9.12 5.56
CA VAL A 86 -6.54 -9.08 6.41
C VAL A 86 -5.29 -8.79 5.57
N MET A 87 -5.13 -9.48 4.43
CA MET A 87 -4.00 -9.28 3.53
C MET A 87 -3.97 -7.87 2.93
N TYR A 88 -5.12 -7.37 2.48
CA TYR A 88 -5.23 -6.10 1.78
C TYR A 88 -5.05 -4.93 2.74
N VAL A 89 -5.73 -4.95 3.89
CA VAL A 89 -5.58 -3.93 4.93
C VAL A 89 -4.15 -3.94 5.49
N GLY A 90 -3.59 -5.12 5.76
CA GLY A 90 -2.20 -5.24 6.23
C GLY A 90 -1.21 -4.63 5.25
N TYR A 91 -1.37 -4.88 3.95
CA TYR A 91 -0.52 -4.27 2.94
C TYR A 91 -0.73 -2.75 2.83
N LEU A 92 -1.97 -2.27 2.92
CA LEU A 92 -2.25 -0.84 2.91
C LEU A 92 -1.54 -0.13 4.07
N LEU A 93 -1.49 -0.74 5.25
CA LEU A 93 -0.74 -0.21 6.40
C LEU A 93 0.77 -0.12 6.09
N PHE A 94 1.35 -1.12 5.40
CA PHE A 94 2.76 -1.06 4.98
C PHE A 94 3.03 0.05 3.96
N GLU A 95 2.15 0.26 2.98
CA GLU A 95 2.29 1.37 2.03
C GLU A 95 2.13 2.73 2.73
N LEU A 96 1.16 2.87 3.65
CA LEU A 96 1.00 4.09 4.45
C LEU A 96 2.25 4.39 5.28
N LYS A 97 2.84 3.38 5.91
CA LYS A 97 4.11 3.53 6.63
C LYS A 97 5.23 4.03 5.71
N SER A 98 5.37 3.43 4.52
CA SER A 98 6.37 3.82 3.52
C SER A 98 6.19 5.27 3.05
N ILE A 99 4.95 5.70 2.81
CA ILE A 99 4.62 7.10 2.48
C ILE A 99 5.07 8.03 3.61
N LEU A 100 4.72 7.72 4.86
CA LEU A 100 5.09 8.54 6.02
C LEU A 100 6.61 8.64 6.21
N GLU A 101 7.35 7.55 5.98
CA GLU A 101 8.81 7.57 5.98
C GLU A 101 9.37 8.48 4.89
N ASN A 102 8.80 8.46 3.68
CA ASN A 102 9.22 9.33 2.58
C ASN A 102 8.92 10.81 2.88
N LEU A 103 7.75 11.11 3.45
CA LEU A 103 7.40 12.47 3.88
C LEU A 103 8.36 12.98 4.97
N ASN A 104 8.70 12.14 5.96
CA ASN A 104 9.68 12.49 6.98
C ASN A 104 11.06 12.80 6.39
N LYS A 105 11.51 12.00 5.40
CA LYS A 105 12.76 12.25 4.65
C LYS A 105 12.73 13.56 3.86
N MET A 106 11.56 14.06 3.50
CA MET A 106 11.37 15.37 2.85
C MET A 106 11.32 16.53 3.85
N GLY A 107 11.42 16.27 5.16
CA GLY A 107 11.33 17.29 6.22
C GLY A 107 9.90 17.64 6.64
N ILE A 108 8.90 16.86 6.21
CA ILE A 108 7.51 17.04 6.66
C ILE A 108 7.38 16.38 8.03
N ASP A 109 6.89 17.13 9.02
CA ASP A 109 6.70 16.62 10.37
C ASP A 109 5.57 15.58 10.42
N VAL A 110 5.93 14.35 10.79
CA VAL A 110 5.02 13.22 10.97
C VAL A 110 4.96 12.78 12.45
N ALA A 111 5.25 13.66 13.40
CA ALA A 111 5.31 13.36 14.84
C ALA A 111 4.08 12.60 15.36
N LEU A 112 2.88 12.95 14.89
CA LEU A 112 1.62 12.28 15.28
C LEU A 112 1.60 10.79 14.88
N PHE A 113 2.37 10.39 13.88
CA PHE A 113 2.44 9.02 13.36
C PHE A 113 3.74 8.30 13.75
N LYS A 114 4.60 8.92 14.56
CA LYS A 114 5.91 8.36 14.90
C LYS A 114 5.80 6.98 15.58
N GLN A 115 4.87 6.83 16.53
CA GLN A 115 4.61 5.55 17.19
C GLN A 115 4.16 4.47 16.20
N PHE A 116 3.34 4.83 15.21
CA PHE A 116 2.91 3.92 14.16
C PHE A 116 4.11 3.48 13.31
N ILE A 117 4.93 4.41 12.84
CA ILE A 117 6.14 4.10 12.06
C ILE A 117 7.06 3.18 12.85
N ASP A 118 7.32 3.49 14.13
CA ASP A 118 8.25 2.75 14.98
C ASP A 118 7.78 1.31 15.25
N MET A 119 6.47 1.09 15.42
CA MET A 119 5.86 -0.24 15.62
C MET A 119 6.22 -1.20 14.48
N PHE A 120 6.28 -0.69 13.24
CA PHE A 120 6.56 -1.48 12.04
C PHE A 120 8.01 -1.31 11.54
N SER A 121 8.88 -0.60 12.27
CA SER A 121 10.29 -0.37 11.91
C SER A 121 11.28 -1.25 12.65
N LYS A 122 10.88 -1.93 13.73
CA LYS A 122 11.77 -2.86 14.45
C LYS A 122 12.03 -4.12 13.61
N LYS A 123 13.27 -4.24 13.13
CA LYS A 123 13.90 -5.47 12.67
C LYS A 123 15.26 -5.60 13.34
#